data_AF-A0A7S3HVQ6-F1
#
_entry.id   AF-A0A7S3HVQ6-F1
#
_cell.length_a   1.000
_cell.length_b   1.000
_cell.length_c   1.000
_cell.angle_alpha   90.00
_cell.angle_beta   90.00
_cell.angle_gamma   90.00
#
_symmetry.space_group_name_H-M   'P 1'
#
loop_
_entity.id
_entity.type
_entity.pdbx_description
1 polymer ?
#
loop_
_entity_poly.entity_id
_entity_poly.type
_entity_poly.pdbx_seq_one_letter_code
_entity_poly.pdbx_strand_id
1 'polypeptide(L)'
;QAMPGSKKQGIQVFLRVRPTKKPYAGLALSPDDGKVEFNLQRDGLRHAEIKDDYYQFRFNGIFDMLTQQERIFNEVAKDIVDGCFDGYNGTIFAYGQTGSGKTFTITGGAERYADRGIIPRTLSYIFGRVREQTTHKFRVSISYLEIYNANGYDLLNEQHATTSLFDLPKVQ
;
A
#
# COMPACT_ATOMS: atom_id res chain seq x y z
N GLN A 1 13.65 -1.77 -31.72
CA GLN A 1 13.49 -0.40 -31.19
C GLN A 1 12.47 -0.48 -30.06
N ALA A 2 12.86 -0.19 -28.83
CA ALA A 2 11.97 -0.24 -27.67
C ALA A 2 11.16 1.07 -27.57
N MET A 3 9.86 0.96 -27.31
CA MET A 3 8.98 2.12 -27.08
C MET A 3 9.34 2.83 -25.76
N PRO A 4 9.25 4.16 -25.67
CA PRO A 4 9.46 4.90 -24.43
C PRO A 4 8.23 4.73 -23.53
N GLY A 5 8.39 4.01 -22.43
CA GLY A 5 7.31 3.70 -21.49
C GLY A 5 7.40 2.27 -20.97
N SER A 6 8.57 1.86 -20.46
CA SER A 6 8.69 0.57 -19.81
C SER A 6 7.79 0.55 -18.57
N LYS A 7 6.63 -0.13 -18.67
CA LYS A 7 5.84 -0.54 -17.51
C LYS A 7 6.81 -1.16 -16.51
N LYS A 8 6.85 -0.66 -15.26
CA LYS A 8 7.72 -1.22 -14.21
C LYS A 8 7.30 -2.67 -13.98
N GLN A 9 7.97 -3.62 -14.63
CA GLN A 9 7.69 -5.04 -14.50
C GLN A 9 8.33 -5.56 -13.20
N GLY A 10 7.52 -6.13 -12.32
CA GLY A 10 7.98 -6.79 -11.09
C GLY A 10 7.31 -6.27 -9.83
N ILE A 11 7.75 -6.82 -8.69
CA ILE A 11 7.28 -6.40 -7.36
C ILE A 11 7.89 -5.03 -7.04
N GLN A 12 7.04 -4.04 -6.78
CA GLN A 12 7.47 -2.73 -6.29
C GLN A 12 7.23 -2.62 -4.80
N VAL A 13 8.26 -2.17 -4.07
CA VAL A 13 8.23 -1.99 -2.62
C VAL A 13 8.40 -0.50 -2.32
N PHE A 14 7.43 0.08 -1.63
CA PHE A 14 7.44 1.47 -1.20
C PHE A 14 7.52 1.53 0.32
N LEU A 15 8.30 2.47 0.86
CA LEU A 15 8.29 2.78 2.29
C LEU A 15 7.35 3.94 2.55
N ARG A 16 6.44 3.81 3.52
CA ARG A 16 5.66 4.94 4.05
C ARG A 16 6.00 5.18 5.50
N VAL A 17 6.40 6.41 5.82
CA VAL A 17 6.67 6.86 7.18
C VAL A 17 5.43 7.56 7.73
N ARG A 18 4.88 7.04 8.83
CA ARG A 18 3.73 7.67 9.49
C ARG A 18 4.13 9.00 10.15
N PRO A 19 3.25 10.00 10.20
CA PRO A 19 3.46 11.19 11.02
C PRO A 19 3.73 10.83 12.49
N THR A 20 4.79 11.41 13.07
CA THR A 20 5.11 11.31 14.50
C THR A 20 5.57 12.66 15.04
N LYS A 21 5.21 12.98 16.28
CA LYS A 21 5.67 14.20 16.97
C LYS A 21 7.14 14.12 17.39
N LYS A 22 7.68 12.90 17.50
CA LYS A 22 9.06 12.63 17.91
C LYS A 22 9.70 11.72 16.87
N PRO A 23 10.23 12.27 15.76
CA PRO A 23 10.98 11.47 14.79
C PRO A 23 12.25 10.92 15.45
N TYR A 24 12.65 9.71 15.06
CA TYR A 24 13.90 9.12 15.54
C TYR A 24 15.08 9.84 14.88
N ALA A 25 16.00 10.38 15.67
CA ALA A 25 17.13 11.16 15.16
C ALA A 25 18.09 10.36 14.27
N GLY A 26 18.17 9.03 14.47
CA GLY A 26 18.98 8.14 13.65
C GLY A 26 18.30 7.69 12.35
N LEU A 27 17.13 8.24 11.98
CA LEU A 27 16.47 7.94 10.72
C LEU A 27 16.71 9.07 9.71
N ALA A 28 17.41 8.77 8.62
CA ALA A 28 17.54 9.67 7.48
C ALA A 28 16.79 9.09 6.26
N LEU A 29 16.03 9.96 5.59
CA LEU A 29 15.24 9.62 4.40
C LEU A 29 15.78 10.44 3.22
N SER A 30 16.00 9.77 2.10
CA SER A 30 16.34 10.41 0.83
C SER A 30 15.29 9.97 -0.20
N PRO A 31 14.11 10.64 -0.24
CA PRO A 31 12.98 10.19 -1.05
C PRO A 31 13.28 10.10 -2.53
N ASP A 32 14.06 11.04 -3.07
CA ASP A 32 14.41 11.11 -4.49
C ASP A 32 15.29 9.92 -4.93
N ASP A 33 16.12 9.41 -4.02
CA ASP A 33 17.00 8.26 -4.25
C ASP A 33 16.38 6.92 -3.79
N GLY A 34 15.17 6.94 -3.23
CA GLY A 34 14.53 5.77 -2.62
C GLY A 34 15.36 5.16 -1.48
N LYS A 35 16.27 5.94 -0.87
CA LYS A 35 17.24 5.47 0.13
C LYS A 35 16.82 5.83 1.55
N VAL A 36 17.01 4.88 2.47
CA VAL A 36 16.72 5.01 3.90
C VAL A 36 17.93 4.58 4.69
N GLU A 37 18.32 5.38 5.66
CA GLU A 37 19.45 5.10 6.55
C GLU A 37 18.95 5.07 8.00
N PHE A 38 19.37 4.04 8.74
CA PHE A 38 19.11 3.85 10.16
C PHE A 38 20.43 3.75 10.90
N ASN A 39 20.66 4.65 11.85
CA ASN A 39 21.77 4.59 12.80
C ASN A 39 21.22 4.27 14.19
N LEU A 40 21.48 3.06 14.69
CA LEU A 40 21.05 2.63 16.01
C LEU A 40 22.11 2.97 17.06
N GLN A 41 21.88 4.06 17.79
CA GLN A 41 22.66 4.36 18.99
C GLN A 41 22.23 3.40 20.11
N ARG A 42 23.11 2.47 20.49
CA ARG A 42 22.90 1.60 21.66
C ARG A 42 23.24 2.36 22.93
N ASP A 43 22.21 2.88 23.60
CA ASP A 43 22.37 3.57 24.87
C ASP A 43 22.68 2.53 25.97
N GLY A 44 23.89 2.55 26.54
CA GLY A 44 24.16 1.93 27.84
C GLY A 44 25.21 0.80 27.99
N LEU A 45 25.95 0.37 26.97
CA LEU A 45 27.07 -0.58 27.16
C LEU A 45 28.41 0.06 26.78
N ARG A 46 28.97 0.79 27.76
CA ARG A 46 30.39 1.13 27.78
C ARG A 46 31.17 -0.16 27.97
N HIS A 47 31.71 -0.75 26.91
CA HIS A 47 33.02 -1.42 26.86
C HIS A 47 33.30 -1.89 25.42
N ALA A 48 34.37 -1.35 24.83
CA ALA A 48 35.12 -1.82 23.67
C ALA A 48 34.39 -1.97 22.31
N GLU A 49 34.77 -1.12 21.34
CA GLU A 49 34.70 -1.33 19.87
C GLU A 49 33.36 -1.78 19.27
N ILE A 50 32.24 -1.22 19.71
CA ILE A 50 30.95 -1.48 19.07
C ILE A 50 30.79 -0.53 17.88
N LYS A 51 30.93 -1.06 16.65
CA LYS A 51 30.51 -0.41 15.41
C LYS A 51 29.07 0.09 15.61
N ASP A 52 28.82 1.38 15.43
CA ASP A 52 27.45 1.87 15.30
C ASP A 52 26.73 1.01 14.26
N ASP A 53 25.63 0.38 14.66
CA ASP A 53 24.84 -0.46 13.78
C ASP A 53 24.15 0.46 12.75
N TYR A 54 24.82 0.63 11.61
CA TYR A 54 24.36 1.41 10.47
C TYR A 54 23.72 0.51 9.43
N TYR A 55 22.45 0.75 9.14
CA TYR A 55 21.69 0.02 8.12
C TYR A 55 21.24 0.95 7.00
N GLN A 56 21.35 0.48 5.77
CA GLN A 56 20.89 1.19 4.60
C GLN A 56 19.95 0.28 3.78
N PHE A 57 18.80 0.81 3.40
CA PHE A 57 17.81 0.12 2.57
C PHE A 57 17.46 0.97 1.34
N ARG A 58 17.03 0.30 0.26
CA ARG A 58 16.52 0.95 -0.95
C ARG A 58 15.12 0.43 -1.28
N PHE A 59 14.26 1.36 -1.67
CA PHE A 59 12.87 1.13 -2.04
C PHE A 59 12.60 1.75 -3.42
N ASN A 60 11.52 1.33 -4.07
CA ASN A 60 11.07 1.93 -5.33
C ASN A 60 10.53 3.36 -5.15
N GLY A 61 10.17 3.72 -3.92
CA GLY A 61 9.78 5.07 -3.52
C GLY A 61 9.64 5.18 -2.00
N ILE A 62 9.79 6.40 -1.48
CA ILE A 62 9.61 6.72 -0.06
C ILE A 62 8.57 7.82 0.07
N PHE A 63 7.56 7.56 0.87
CA PHE A 63 6.55 8.52 1.29
C PHE A 63 6.88 8.96 2.71
N ASP A 64 7.28 10.22 2.85
CA ASP A 64 7.57 10.84 4.14
C ASP A 64 6.30 11.13 4.94
N MET A 65 6.47 11.76 6.11
CA MET A 65 5.38 12.11 7.02
C MET A 65 4.40 13.14 6.45
N LEU A 66 4.80 13.89 5.42
CA LEU A 66 3.98 14.96 4.81
C LEU A 66 3.27 14.49 3.55
N THR A 67 3.60 13.28 3.08
CA THR A 67 3.06 12.73 1.85
C THR A 67 1.55 12.48 1.97
N GLN A 68 0.81 13.08 1.03
CA GLN A 68 -0.65 12.99 0.96
C GLN A 68 -1.11 11.66 0.33
N GLN A 69 -2.33 11.24 0.69
CA GLN A 69 -2.93 9.99 0.19
C GLN A 69 -3.08 9.96 -1.33
N GLU A 70 -3.33 11.12 -1.94
CA GLU A 70 -3.45 11.25 -3.39
C GLU A 70 -2.16 10.87 -4.12
N ARG A 71 -1.01 11.37 -3.63
CA ARG A 71 0.30 11.02 -4.18
C ARG A 71 0.56 9.52 -4.07
N ILE A 72 0.21 8.91 -2.94
CA ILE A 72 0.36 7.47 -2.73
C ILE A 72 -0.51 6.68 -3.71
N PHE A 73 -1.76 7.07 -3.90
CA PHE A 73 -2.63 6.44 -4.90
C PHE A 73 -2.05 6.56 -6.32
N ASN A 74 -1.59 7.75 -6.71
CA ASN A 74 -1.05 7.99 -8.04
C ASN A 74 0.22 7.18 -8.32
N GLU A 75 1.12 7.04 -7.33
CA GLU A 75 2.40 6.33 -7.51
C GLU A 75 2.32 4.81 -7.30
N VAL A 76 1.36 4.32 -6.51
CA VAL A 76 1.27 2.89 -6.14
C VAL A 76 0.13 2.18 -6.86
N ALA A 77 -1.06 2.79 -6.92
CA ALA A 77 -2.27 2.09 -7.30
C ALA A 77 -2.74 2.39 -8.73
N LYS A 78 -2.55 3.63 -9.20
CA LYS A 78 -3.09 4.07 -10.49
C LYS A 78 -2.64 3.19 -11.66
N ASP A 79 -1.33 3.00 -11.81
CA ASP A 79 -0.77 2.17 -12.90
C ASP A 79 -1.22 0.70 -12.81
N ILE A 80 -1.46 0.19 -11.59
CA ILE A 80 -1.98 -1.16 -11.37
C ILE A 80 -3.43 -1.24 -11.86
N VAL A 81 -4.25 -0.25 -11.52
CA VAL A 81 -5.65 -0.20 -11.96
C VAL A 81 -5.75 -0.02 -13.47
N ASP A 82 -4.90 0.81 -14.08
CA ASP A 82 -4.80 0.93 -15.54
C ASP A 82 -4.40 -0.40 -16.18
N GLY A 83 -3.47 -1.14 -15.56
CA GLY A 83 -3.13 -2.51 -15.94
C GLY A 83 -4.33 -3.47 -15.90
N CYS A 84 -5.25 -3.32 -14.93
CA CYS A 84 -6.49 -4.09 -14.88
C CYS A 84 -7.42 -3.80 -16.06
N PHE A 85 -7.51 -2.55 -16.52
CA PHE A 85 -8.26 -2.20 -17.73
C PHE A 85 -7.60 -2.78 -19.00
N ASP A 86 -6.28 -2.97 -18.99
CA ASP A 86 -5.54 -3.66 -20.06
C ASP A 86 -5.65 -5.21 -19.96
N GLY A 87 -6.39 -5.75 -18.99
CA GLY A 87 -6.61 -7.18 -18.81
C GLY A 87 -5.57 -7.91 -17.96
N TYR A 88 -4.76 -7.19 -17.18
CA TYR A 88 -3.76 -7.76 -16.26
C TYR A 88 -4.25 -7.79 -14.82
N ASN A 89 -3.79 -8.76 -14.03
CA ASN A 89 -4.08 -8.81 -12.59
C ASN A 89 -3.11 -7.92 -11.81
N GLY A 90 -3.64 -7.24 -10.78
CA GLY A 90 -2.89 -6.36 -9.88
C GLY A 90 -3.09 -6.76 -8.42
N THR A 91 -2.07 -6.55 -7.58
CA THR A 91 -2.17 -6.80 -6.13
C THR A 91 -1.37 -5.76 -5.36
N ILE A 92 -1.96 -5.22 -4.30
CA ILE A 92 -1.33 -4.24 -3.39
C ILE A 92 -1.40 -4.79 -1.98
N PHE A 93 -0.25 -4.82 -1.29
CA PHE A 93 -0.16 -5.17 0.12
C PHE A 93 0.31 -3.96 0.95
N ALA A 94 -0.27 -3.80 2.14
CA ALA A 94 0.28 -2.93 3.17
C ALA A 94 0.84 -3.79 4.30
N TYR A 95 2.14 -3.64 4.58
CA TYR A 95 2.85 -4.44 5.58
C TYR A 95 3.48 -3.55 6.66
N GLY A 96 3.59 -4.06 7.88
CA GLY A 96 4.19 -3.39 9.03
C GLY A 96 3.51 -3.71 10.36
N GLN A 97 4.09 -3.28 11.47
CA GLN A 97 3.56 -3.52 12.81
C GLN A 97 2.21 -2.85 13.08
N THR A 98 1.51 -3.25 14.15
CA THR A 98 0.31 -2.54 14.63
C THR A 98 0.62 -1.06 14.91
N GLY A 99 -0.28 -0.17 14.49
CA GLY A 99 -0.09 1.27 14.62
C GLY A 99 0.86 1.94 13.59
N SER A 100 1.41 1.19 12.63
CA SER A 100 2.30 1.73 11.58
C SER A 100 1.59 2.53 10.48
N GLY A 101 0.24 2.49 10.42
CA GLY A 101 -0.54 3.22 9.42
C GLY A 101 -1.02 2.39 8.22
N LYS A 102 -1.00 1.05 8.30
CA LYS A 102 -1.53 0.15 7.25
C LYS A 102 -2.99 0.48 6.88
N THR A 103 -3.88 0.45 7.86
CA THR A 103 -5.32 0.74 7.67
C THR A 103 -5.55 2.15 7.14
N PHE A 104 -4.79 3.13 7.65
CA PHE A 104 -4.85 4.50 7.14
C PHE A 104 -4.39 4.56 5.67
N THR A 105 -3.40 3.78 5.25
CA THR A 105 -2.96 3.75 3.84
C THR A 105 -3.99 3.11 2.93
N ILE A 106 -4.53 1.97 3.33
CA ILE A 106 -5.45 1.18 2.50
C ILE A 106 -6.85 1.81 2.46
N THR A 107 -7.42 2.12 3.62
CA THR A 107 -8.81 2.61 3.73
C THR A 107 -8.86 4.13 3.84
N GLY A 108 -7.95 4.72 4.62
CA GLY A 108 -7.96 6.16 4.90
C GLY A 108 -8.64 6.55 6.20
N GLY A 109 -8.69 7.85 6.45
CA GLY A 109 -9.47 8.44 7.53
C GLY A 109 -10.94 8.64 7.14
N ALA A 110 -11.84 8.52 8.11
CA ALA A 110 -13.28 8.69 7.89
C ALA A 110 -13.72 10.17 7.82
N GLU A 111 -12.94 11.08 8.41
CA GLU A 111 -13.36 12.46 8.65
C GLU A 111 -13.17 13.39 7.45
N ARG A 112 -12.01 13.32 6.78
CA ARG A 112 -11.66 14.24 5.69
C ARG A 112 -11.57 13.49 4.37
N TYR A 113 -12.20 14.05 3.33
CA TYR A 113 -12.15 13.48 1.98
C TYR A 113 -10.70 13.30 1.48
N ALA A 114 -9.81 14.24 1.80
CA ALA A 114 -8.39 14.19 1.45
C ALA A 114 -7.66 12.97 2.07
N ASP A 115 -8.15 12.48 3.21
CA ASP A 115 -7.53 11.37 3.95
C ASP A 115 -7.99 9.99 3.44
N ARG A 116 -8.90 9.91 2.47
CA ARG A 116 -9.30 8.65 1.82
C ARG A 116 -8.09 7.93 1.25
N GLY A 117 -7.97 6.64 1.56
CA GLY A 117 -6.84 5.80 1.21
C GLY A 117 -6.93 5.22 -0.20
N ILE A 118 -6.16 4.15 -0.44
CA ILE A 118 -6.07 3.48 -1.74
C ILE A 118 -7.43 2.92 -2.20
N ILE A 119 -8.14 2.15 -1.37
CA ILE A 119 -9.41 1.50 -1.77
C ILE A 119 -10.46 2.51 -2.28
N PRO A 120 -10.86 3.54 -1.51
CA PRO A 120 -11.89 4.47 -1.98
C PRO A 120 -11.46 5.28 -3.22
N ARG A 121 -10.16 5.60 -3.35
CA ARG A 121 -9.62 6.28 -4.54
C ARG A 121 -9.63 5.37 -5.77
N THR A 122 -9.27 4.10 -5.60
CA THR A 122 -9.36 3.07 -6.65
C THR A 122 -10.78 2.90 -7.14
N LEU A 123 -11.76 2.77 -6.24
CA LEU A 123 -13.17 2.67 -6.63
C LEU A 123 -13.62 3.90 -7.41
N SER A 124 -13.31 5.11 -6.92
CA SER A 124 -13.63 6.36 -7.63
C SER A 124 -13.00 6.42 -9.02
N TYR A 125 -11.75 5.96 -9.15
CA TYR A 125 -11.03 5.95 -10.42
C TYR A 125 -11.63 4.94 -11.41
N ILE A 126 -11.92 3.71 -10.97
CA ILE A 126 -12.57 2.68 -11.80
C ILE A 126 -13.90 3.19 -12.36
N PHE A 127 -14.79 3.70 -11.50
CA PHE A 127 -16.09 4.19 -11.96
C PHE A 127 -15.99 5.45 -12.81
N GLY A 128 -14.98 6.30 -12.58
CA GLY A 128 -14.65 7.41 -13.47
C GLY A 128 -14.31 6.93 -14.89
N ARG A 129 -13.38 5.98 -15.00
CA ARG A 129 -12.94 5.38 -16.28
C ARG A 129 -14.07 4.68 -17.03
N VAL A 130 -14.87 3.89 -16.31
CA VAL A 130 -16.05 3.20 -16.88
C VAL A 130 -17.04 4.20 -17.47
N ARG A 131 -17.28 5.34 -16.82
CA ARG A 131 -18.20 6.38 -17.31
C ARG A 131 -17.68 7.08 -18.58
N GLU A 132 -16.37 7.20 -18.73
CA GLU A 132 -15.74 7.83 -19.90
C GLU A 132 -15.72 6.90 -21.14
N GLN A 133 -15.76 5.58 -20.94
CA GLN A 133 -15.73 4.59 -22.03
C GLN A 133 -17.14 4.15 -22.45
N THR A 134 -17.68 4.79 -23.49
CA THR A 134 -19.02 4.48 -24.03
C THR A 134 -19.07 3.31 -25.01
N THR A 135 -17.91 2.85 -25.48
CA THR A 135 -17.79 1.82 -26.53
C THR A 135 -17.79 0.38 -25.99
N HIS A 136 -17.64 0.20 -24.68
CA HIS A 136 -17.51 -1.10 -24.04
C HIS A 136 -18.61 -1.29 -22.98
N LYS A 137 -19.00 -2.55 -22.73
CA LYS A 137 -19.85 -2.91 -21.60
C LYS A 137 -18.97 -3.40 -20.46
N PHE A 138 -19.17 -2.84 -19.27
CA PHE A 138 -18.42 -3.21 -18.06
C PHE A 138 -19.30 -3.96 -17.08
N ARG A 139 -18.73 -4.97 -16.43
CA ARG A 139 -19.26 -5.59 -15.20
C ARG A 139 -18.18 -5.45 -14.13
N VAL A 140 -18.55 -4.89 -12.99
CA VAL A 140 -17.65 -4.72 -11.84
C VAL A 140 -18.21 -5.54 -10.67
N SER A 141 -17.43 -6.50 -10.19
CA SER A 141 -17.73 -7.32 -9.01
C SER A 141 -16.78 -6.93 -7.87
N ILE A 142 -17.26 -6.91 -6.63
CA ILE A 142 -16.44 -6.65 -5.43
C ILE A 142 -16.68 -7.77 -4.42
N SER A 143 -15.61 -8.22 -3.77
CA SER A 143 -15.66 -9.15 -2.63
C SER A 143 -14.78 -8.60 -1.51
N TYR A 144 -15.20 -8.80 -0.26
CA TYR A 144 -14.46 -8.31 0.89
C TYR A 144 -14.36 -9.40 1.96
N LEU A 145 -13.14 -9.83 2.26
CA LEU A 145 -12.84 -11.00 3.07
C LEU A 145 -11.83 -10.64 4.16
N GLU A 146 -12.03 -11.14 5.36
CA GLU A 146 -11.03 -11.18 6.43
C GLU A 146 -10.52 -12.62 6.62
N ILE A 147 -9.21 -12.78 6.80
CA ILE A 147 -8.62 -14.05 7.20
C ILE A 147 -8.10 -13.87 8.63
N TYR A 148 -8.70 -14.59 9.57
CA TYR A 148 -8.31 -14.57 10.98
C TYR A 148 -8.18 -15.99 11.50
N ASN A 149 -7.02 -16.30 12.10
CA ASN A 149 -6.68 -17.63 12.61
C ASN A 149 -6.95 -18.78 11.60
N ALA A 150 -6.49 -18.60 10.36
CA ALA A 150 -6.70 -19.51 9.22
C ALA A 150 -8.16 -19.72 8.78
N ASN A 151 -9.12 -19.00 9.35
CA ASN A 151 -10.52 -19.00 8.92
C ASN A 151 -10.83 -17.77 8.06
N GLY A 152 -11.69 -17.94 7.05
CA GLY A 152 -12.19 -16.86 6.20
C GLY A 152 -13.56 -16.35 6.68
N TYR A 153 -13.71 -15.03 6.72
CA TYR A 153 -14.94 -14.34 7.09
C TYR A 153 -15.35 -13.40 5.97
N ASP A 154 -16.52 -13.61 5.39
CA ASP A 154 -17.11 -12.69 4.42
C ASP A 154 -17.59 -11.43 5.18
N LEU A 155 -17.01 -10.28 4.82
CA LEU A 155 -17.30 -8.99 5.44
C LEU A 155 -18.50 -8.28 4.79
N LEU A 156 -19.02 -8.80 3.68
CA LEU A 156 -20.24 -8.29 3.03
C LEU A 156 -21.48 -9.08 3.43
N ASN A 157 -21.32 -10.26 4.04
CA ASN A 157 -22.43 -11.04 4.58
C ASN A 157 -22.69 -10.65 6.04
N GLU A 158 -23.88 -10.10 6.33
CA GLU A 158 -24.30 -9.72 7.69
C GLU A 158 -24.30 -10.88 8.69
N GLN A 159 -24.39 -12.12 8.20
CA GLN A 159 -24.36 -13.32 9.04
C GLN A 159 -22.93 -13.73 9.43
N HIS A 160 -21.89 -13.05 8.88
CA HIS A 160 -20.47 -13.35 9.09
C HIS A 160 -20.15 -14.86 9.02
N ALA A 161 -20.78 -15.54 8.07
CA ALA A 161 -20.69 -16.99 7.95
C ALA A 161 -19.21 -17.40 7.82
N THR A 162 -18.73 -18.19 8.79
CA THR A 162 -17.38 -18.73 8.75
C THR A 162 -17.32 -19.81 7.69
N THR A 163 -16.41 -19.64 6.73
CA THR A 163 -16.17 -20.64 5.70
C THR A 163 -14.69 -21.01 5.74
N SER A 164 -14.38 -22.30 5.60
CA SER A 164 -12.99 -22.73 5.39
C SER A 164 -12.40 -21.94 4.23
N LEU A 165 -11.13 -21.53 4.32
CA LEU A 165 -10.47 -20.72 3.29
C LEU A 165 -10.57 -21.37 1.89
N PHE A 166 -10.59 -22.71 1.84
CA PHE A 166 -10.68 -23.48 0.60
C PHE A 166 -12.10 -23.61 0.04
N ASP A 167 -13.12 -23.31 0.84
CA ASP A 167 -14.53 -23.41 0.47
C ASP A 167 -15.16 -22.05 0.14
N LEU A 168 -14.35 -20.98 0.16
CA LEU A 168 -14.82 -19.64 -0.21
C LEU A 168 -15.24 -19.59 -1.68
N PRO A 169 -16.39 -18.98 -1.98
CA PRO A 169 -16.88 -18.87 -3.35
C PRO A 169 -15.88 -18.10 -4.22
N LYS A 170 -15.61 -18.61 -5.42
CA LYS A 170 -14.80 -17.88 -6.41
C LYS A 170 -15.51 -16.59 -6.78
N VAL A 171 -14.77 -15.47 -6.76
CA VAL A 171 -15.25 -14.19 -7.28
C VAL A 171 -15.53 -14.38 -8.78
N GLN A 172 -16.81 -14.26 -9.17
CA GLN A 172 -17.29 -14.40 -10.56
C GLN A 172 -17.28 -13.08 -11.33
#